data_AF-A0A968T860-F1
#
_entry.id   AF-A0A968T860-F1
#
_cell.length_a   1.000
_cell.length_b   1.000
_cell.length_c   1.000
_cell.angle_alpha   90.00
_cell.angle_beta   90.00
_cell.angle_gamma   90.00
#
_symmetry.space_group_name_H-M   'P 1'
#
loop_
_entity.id
_entity.type
_entity.pdbx_description
1 polymer ?
#
loop_
_entity_poly.entity_id
_entity_poly.type
_entity_poly.pdbx_seq_one_letter_code
_entity_poly.pdbx_strand_id
1 'polypeptide(L)'
;MQHDYSFHHREDWVNNTLSYGTGYADAFAEWASNVTGTSYKFSEKSLQHLIDYYLDGICKQMIYGKSTDPGVMNRDISRAKGHHLFGTATPERLLKVSDYRKTELEEIIKLRHGEAEPNLSFSKFFWNTEHFVIQRPSYYTSVRMYSTRNRNMEEPYNGEGLMNHHRADGTNYISRTGKEYNDIAPVTDWQKIPGTTILQKPALPSENEIQKDGLTEFVGAVTDGLYGAVAFDFRSPHDRLRAKKGWFFFDNEYVCLGAGITAGSADNVATTLNQNWLNGNVTVMQQRRKEK
;
A
#
# COMPACT_ATOMS: atom_id res chain seq x y z
N MET A 1 3.75 -5.98 -15.43
CA MET A 1 4.13 -4.62 -15.01
C MET A 1 3.27 -3.63 -15.78
N GLN A 2 2.71 -2.64 -15.10
CA GLN A 2 1.86 -1.60 -15.68
C GLN A 2 2.67 -0.34 -16.00
N HIS A 3 2.07 0.62 -16.71
CA HIS A 3 2.74 1.86 -17.12
C HIS A 3 3.13 2.79 -15.96
N ASP A 4 2.48 2.67 -14.81
CA ASP A 4 2.78 3.40 -13.58
C ASP A 4 3.84 2.72 -12.69
N TYR A 5 4.42 1.61 -13.17
CA TYR A 5 5.30 0.70 -12.44
C TYR A 5 4.63 -0.08 -11.30
N SER A 6 3.30 -0.15 -11.25
CA SER A 6 2.61 -1.17 -10.46
C SER A 6 2.69 -2.54 -11.15
N PHE A 7 2.34 -3.60 -10.44
CA PHE A 7 2.37 -4.96 -10.96
C PHE A 7 1.06 -5.66 -10.65
N HIS A 8 0.36 -6.09 -11.70
CA HIS A 8 -0.80 -6.98 -11.55
C HIS A 8 -0.38 -8.39 -11.92
N HIS A 9 -0.93 -9.35 -11.20
CA HIS A 9 -0.77 -10.77 -11.46
C HIS A 9 -2.17 -11.36 -11.56
N ARG A 10 -2.41 -12.28 -12.50
CA ARG A 10 -3.73 -12.85 -12.80
C ARG A 10 -4.73 -11.82 -13.36
N GLU A 11 -5.97 -12.28 -13.55
CA GLU A 11 -7.06 -11.54 -14.19
C GLU A 11 -7.87 -10.65 -13.23
N ASP A 12 -7.50 -10.59 -11.94
CA ASP A 12 -8.21 -9.79 -10.93
C ASP A 12 -7.79 -8.31 -10.90
N TRP A 13 -6.69 -7.97 -11.59
CA TRP A 13 -6.10 -6.64 -11.65
C TRP A 13 -5.75 -6.05 -10.28
N VAL A 14 -5.55 -6.90 -9.26
CA VAL A 14 -5.19 -6.46 -7.93
C VAL A 14 -3.70 -6.11 -7.85
N ASN A 15 -3.36 -5.10 -7.06
CA ASN A 15 -1.97 -4.72 -6.79
C ASN A 15 -1.18 -5.89 -6.20
N ASN A 16 -0.17 -6.36 -6.92
CA ASN A 16 0.74 -7.41 -6.51
C ASN A 16 2.22 -6.97 -6.58
N THR A 17 2.49 -5.65 -6.51
CA THR A 17 3.86 -5.11 -6.62
C THR A 17 4.79 -5.67 -5.55
N LEU A 18 4.36 -5.72 -4.28
CA LEU A 18 5.21 -6.24 -3.18
C LEU A 18 5.16 -7.76 -2.99
N SER A 19 4.47 -8.49 -3.86
CA SER A 19 4.37 -9.96 -3.85
C SER A 19 4.98 -10.57 -5.10
N TYR A 20 4.19 -10.81 -6.14
CA TYR A 20 4.68 -11.36 -7.42
C TYR A 20 5.61 -10.37 -8.13
N GLY A 21 5.38 -9.08 -7.94
CA GLY A 21 6.18 -8.03 -8.54
C GLY A 21 7.62 -7.96 -8.04
N THR A 22 7.87 -8.22 -6.75
CA THR A 22 9.24 -8.32 -6.20
C THR A 22 9.94 -9.57 -6.72
N GLY A 23 9.25 -10.71 -6.73
CA GLY A 23 9.79 -11.95 -7.32
C GLY A 23 10.18 -11.80 -8.80
N TYR A 24 9.39 -11.04 -9.59
CA TYR A 24 9.75 -10.68 -10.96
C TYR A 24 11.08 -9.90 -11.00
N ALA A 25 11.19 -8.81 -10.23
CA ALA A 25 12.42 -7.99 -10.25
C ALA A 25 13.65 -8.78 -9.80
N ASP A 26 13.51 -9.56 -8.73
CA ASP A 26 14.60 -10.35 -8.14
C ASP A 26 15.14 -11.38 -9.13
N ALA A 27 14.25 -12.09 -9.84
CA ALA A 27 14.63 -13.07 -10.85
C ALA A 27 15.39 -12.42 -12.02
N PHE A 28 14.91 -11.28 -12.54
CA PHE A 28 15.60 -10.60 -13.63
C PHE A 28 16.93 -9.97 -13.21
N ALA A 29 17.03 -9.44 -11.98
CA ALA A 29 18.29 -8.93 -11.44
C ALA A 29 19.31 -10.06 -11.24
N GLU A 30 18.87 -11.23 -10.77
CA GLU A 30 19.72 -12.41 -10.66
C GLU A 30 20.29 -12.84 -12.01
N TRP A 31 19.42 -13.01 -13.01
CA TRP A 31 19.85 -13.42 -14.33
C TRP A 31 20.76 -12.38 -14.98
N ALA A 32 20.43 -11.09 -14.88
CA ALA A 32 21.30 -10.02 -15.37
C ALA A 32 22.70 -10.10 -14.77
N SER A 33 22.82 -10.34 -13.46
CA SER A 33 24.10 -10.51 -12.77
C SER A 33 24.84 -11.78 -13.20
N ASN A 34 24.13 -12.87 -13.48
CA ASN A 34 24.75 -14.15 -13.87
C ASN A 34 25.29 -14.12 -15.31
N VAL A 35 24.61 -13.44 -16.22
CA VAL A 35 25.01 -13.38 -17.64
C VAL A 35 25.85 -12.14 -17.99
N THR A 36 26.14 -11.28 -17.00
CA THR A 36 27.01 -10.12 -17.20
C THR A 36 28.39 -10.56 -17.70
N GLY A 37 28.95 -9.84 -18.67
CA GLY A 37 30.21 -10.20 -19.33
C GLY A 37 30.11 -11.30 -20.39
N THR A 38 28.92 -11.85 -20.66
CA THR A 38 28.69 -12.82 -21.74
C THR A 38 27.99 -12.17 -22.95
N SER A 39 27.86 -12.90 -24.05
CA SER A 39 27.04 -12.48 -25.20
C SER A 39 25.54 -12.40 -24.89
N TYR A 40 25.08 -12.95 -23.77
CA TYR A 40 23.69 -12.93 -23.31
C TYR A 40 23.38 -11.77 -22.36
N LYS A 41 24.31 -10.81 -22.18
CA LYS A 41 24.08 -9.65 -21.32
C LYS A 41 22.79 -8.92 -21.71
N PHE A 42 22.05 -8.46 -20.70
CA PHE A 42 20.82 -7.71 -20.95
C PHE A 42 21.14 -6.37 -21.63
N SER A 43 20.20 -5.89 -22.43
CA SER A 43 20.32 -4.58 -23.06
C SER A 43 20.23 -3.47 -22.01
N GLU A 44 20.88 -2.34 -22.27
CA GLU A 44 20.80 -1.17 -21.38
C GLU A 44 19.36 -0.73 -21.13
N LYS A 45 18.53 -0.68 -22.18
CA LYS A 45 17.11 -0.36 -22.08
C LYS A 45 16.36 -1.29 -21.12
N SER A 46 16.64 -2.59 -21.19
CA SER A 46 16.02 -3.58 -20.30
C SER A 46 16.46 -3.41 -18.85
N LEU A 47 17.75 -3.12 -18.63
CA LEU A 47 18.30 -2.87 -17.30
C LEU A 47 17.73 -1.58 -16.68
N GLN A 48 17.67 -0.49 -17.46
CA GLN A 48 17.06 0.77 -17.01
C GLN A 48 15.60 0.57 -16.62
N HIS A 49 14.83 -0.15 -17.43
CA HIS A 49 13.42 -0.43 -17.13
C HIS A 49 13.24 -1.27 -15.86
N LEU A 50 14.11 -2.27 -15.63
CA LEU A 50 14.12 -3.06 -14.41
C LEU A 50 14.48 -2.21 -13.18
N ILE A 51 15.46 -1.31 -13.30
CA ILE A 51 15.88 -0.41 -12.23
C ILE A 51 14.78 0.61 -11.91
N ASP A 52 14.13 1.20 -12.91
CA ASP A 52 13.00 2.10 -12.71
C ASP A 52 11.83 1.38 -12.03
N TYR A 53 11.51 0.15 -12.44
CA TYR A 53 10.49 -0.65 -11.78
C TYR A 53 10.86 -0.96 -10.32
N TYR A 54 12.13 -1.29 -10.05
CA TYR A 54 12.60 -1.57 -8.71
C TYR A 54 12.52 -0.32 -7.79
N LEU A 55 12.98 0.84 -8.26
CA LEU A 55 13.00 2.07 -7.47
C LEU A 55 11.61 2.73 -7.40
N ASP A 56 10.99 2.98 -8.55
CA ASP A 56 9.75 3.74 -8.64
C ASP A 56 8.48 2.90 -8.48
N GLY A 57 8.56 1.60 -8.73
CA GLY A 57 7.45 0.65 -8.53
C GLY A 57 7.49 0.04 -7.13
N ILE A 58 8.53 -0.76 -6.88
CA ILE A 58 8.67 -1.57 -5.67
C ILE A 58 9.02 -0.70 -4.46
N CYS A 59 10.15 0.03 -4.49
CA CYS A 59 10.63 0.75 -3.31
C CYS A 59 9.67 1.87 -2.87
N LYS A 60 9.02 2.56 -3.80
CA LYS A 60 8.03 3.60 -3.47
C LYS A 60 6.73 3.07 -2.84
N GLN A 61 6.43 1.77 -2.96
CA GLN A 61 5.30 1.13 -2.26
C GLN A 61 5.70 0.51 -0.92
N MET A 62 6.99 0.57 -0.56
CA MET A 62 7.48 0.14 0.74
C MET A 62 7.53 1.31 1.71
N ILE A 63 7.30 1.03 2.99
CA ILE A 63 7.56 1.98 4.06
C ILE A 63 9.06 2.28 4.05
N TYR A 64 9.43 3.49 3.65
CA TYR A 64 10.81 3.98 3.55
C TYR A 64 11.74 3.13 2.68
N GLY A 65 11.22 2.36 1.72
CA GLY A 65 12.04 1.43 0.93
C GLY A 65 12.55 0.19 1.71
N LYS A 66 12.10 0.02 2.96
CA LYS A 66 12.66 -0.92 3.96
C LYS A 66 11.73 -2.08 4.29
N SER A 67 10.44 -1.82 4.51
CA SER A 67 9.47 -2.82 4.94
C SER A 67 8.16 -2.71 4.18
N THR A 68 7.35 -3.76 4.25
CA THR A 68 6.09 -3.84 3.51
C THR A 68 5.05 -2.89 4.08
N ASP A 69 4.40 -2.11 3.23
CA ASP A 69 3.17 -1.42 3.59
C ASP A 69 2.02 -2.42 3.73
N PRO A 70 1.33 -2.49 4.88
CA PRO A 70 0.14 -3.31 5.05
C PRO A 70 -0.95 -2.98 4.01
N GLY A 71 -0.98 -1.80 3.40
CA GLY A 71 -1.94 -1.46 2.35
C GLY A 71 -1.89 -2.40 1.14
N VAL A 72 -0.70 -2.88 0.77
CA VAL A 72 -0.47 -3.67 -0.46
C VAL A 72 -0.11 -5.13 -0.19
N MET A 73 -0.20 -5.58 1.06
CA MET A 73 -0.19 -7.01 1.37
C MET A 73 -1.53 -7.61 0.91
N ASN A 74 -1.55 -8.61 0.04
CA ASN A 74 -2.81 -9.29 -0.28
C ASN A 74 -3.08 -10.39 0.73
N ARG A 75 -3.21 -11.65 0.30
CA ARG A 75 -3.34 -12.80 1.20
C ARG A 75 -2.14 -12.95 2.14
N ASP A 76 -0.98 -12.44 1.74
CA ASP A 76 0.27 -12.41 2.49
C ASP A 76 0.16 -11.77 3.90
N ILE A 77 -0.85 -10.95 4.17
CA ILE A 77 -1.08 -10.35 5.49
C ILE A 77 -1.35 -11.41 6.58
N SER A 78 -1.84 -12.60 6.20
CA SER A 78 -2.14 -13.67 7.17
C SER A 78 -0.93 -14.54 7.51
N ARG A 79 0.24 -14.29 6.89
CA ARG A 79 1.47 -15.03 7.20
C ARG A 79 2.17 -14.39 8.39
N ALA A 80 2.55 -15.19 9.38
CA ALA A 80 3.42 -14.74 10.46
C ALA A 80 4.82 -14.46 9.89
N LYS A 81 5.25 -13.19 9.88
CA LYS A 81 6.53 -12.81 9.27
C LYS A 81 7.45 -12.05 10.23
N GLY A 82 6.96 -11.56 11.37
CA GLY A 82 7.74 -10.64 12.18
C GLY A 82 7.93 -9.30 11.47
N HIS A 83 8.68 -8.40 12.12
CA HIS A 83 9.09 -7.15 11.49
C HIS A 83 10.15 -7.48 10.43
N HIS A 84 9.69 -7.72 9.21
CA HIS A 84 10.54 -8.12 8.10
C HIS A 84 11.07 -6.88 7.35
N LEU A 85 12.39 -6.69 7.42
CA LEU A 85 13.11 -5.78 6.55
C LEU A 85 13.47 -6.52 5.24
N PHE A 86 13.29 -5.85 4.11
CA PHE A 86 13.76 -6.38 2.83
C PHE A 86 15.30 -6.41 2.81
N GLY A 87 15.88 -7.48 2.25
CA GLY A 87 17.32 -7.63 2.07
C GLY A 87 17.89 -6.77 0.93
N THR A 88 19.21 -6.80 0.74
CA THR A 88 19.96 -5.96 -0.23
C THR A 88 20.40 -6.68 -1.50
N ALA A 89 20.12 -7.98 -1.63
CA ALA A 89 20.59 -8.80 -2.75
C ALA A 89 20.19 -8.24 -4.12
N THR A 90 18.94 -7.82 -4.30
CA THR A 90 18.44 -7.27 -5.57
C THR A 90 19.11 -5.96 -5.96
N PRO A 91 19.15 -4.90 -5.12
CA PRO A 91 19.83 -3.66 -5.50
C PRO A 91 21.34 -3.84 -5.67
N GLU A 92 22.00 -4.74 -4.93
CA GLU A 92 23.41 -5.10 -5.15
C GLU A 92 23.64 -5.76 -6.52
N ARG A 93 22.76 -6.69 -6.92
CA ARG A 93 22.81 -7.32 -8.25
C ARG A 93 22.60 -6.29 -9.36
N LEU A 94 21.69 -5.33 -9.17
CA LEU A 94 21.47 -4.24 -10.12
C LEU A 94 22.70 -3.33 -10.25
N LEU A 95 23.32 -2.95 -9.13
CA LEU A 95 24.56 -2.16 -9.11
C LEU A 95 25.74 -2.87 -9.78
N LYS A 96 25.77 -4.20 -9.75
CA LYS A 96 26.81 -4.98 -10.44
C LYS A 96 26.72 -4.88 -11.97
N VAL A 97 25.54 -4.59 -12.52
CA VAL A 97 25.29 -4.66 -13.97
C VAL A 97 25.00 -3.32 -14.64
N SER A 98 24.80 -2.25 -13.86
CA SER A 98 24.56 -0.90 -14.38
C SER A 98 24.91 0.18 -13.36
N ASP A 99 25.42 1.31 -13.83
CA ASP A 99 25.56 2.55 -13.03
C ASP A 99 24.30 3.46 -13.11
N TYR A 100 23.27 3.07 -13.89
CA TYR A 100 22.02 3.83 -13.99
C TYR A 100 21.33 3.94 -12.63
N ARG A 101 21.08 5.17 -12.17
CA ARG A 101 20.49 5.50 -10.85
C ARG A 101 21.22 4.87 -9.66
N LYS A 102 22.54 4.68 -9.79
CA LYS A 102 23.43 4.11 -8.77
C LYS A 102 23.24 4.69 -7.37
N THR A 103 23.20 6.02 -7.25
CA THR A 103 23.06 6.71 -5.96
C THR A 103 21.78 6.30 -5.22
N GLU A 104 20.68 6.11 -5.94
CA GLU A 104 19.41 5.69 -5.34
C GLU A 104 19.44 4.23 -4.88
N LEU A 105 20.06 3.34 -5.67
CA LEU A 105 20.24 1.94 -5.28
C LEU A 105 21.16 1.81 -4.06
N GLU A 106 22.26 2.57 -4.00
CA GLU A 106 23.15 2.63 -2.85
C GLU A 106 22.44 3.15 -1.59
N GLU A 107 21.56 4.14 -1.73
CA GLU A 107 20.76 4.65 -0.62
C GLU A 107 19.78 3.60 -0.08
N ILE A 108 19.10 2.86 -0.95
CA ILE A 108 18.23 1.74 -0.54
C ILE A 108 19.03 0.67 0.24
N ILE A 109 20.25 0.37 -0.18
CA ILE A 109 21.14 -0.57 0.53
C ILE A 109 21.47 -0.04 1.94
N LYS A 110 21.91 1.22 2.07
CA LYS A 110 22.21 1.84 3.37
C LYS A 110 20.99 1.86 4.30
N LEU A 111 19.81 2.22 3.76
CA LEU A 111 18.54 2.23 4.50
C LEU A 111 18.21 0.85 5.08
N ARG A 112 18.43 -0.22 4.29
CA ARG A 112 18.17 -1.61 4.69
C ARG A 112 19.19 -2.17 5.67
N HIS A 113 20.45 -1.72 5.62
CA HIS A 113 21.47 -2.02 6.63
C HIS A 113 21.32 -1.19 7.92
N GLY A 114 20.51 -0.13 7.91
CA GLY A 114 20.38 0.79 9.07
C GLY A 114 21.54 1.78 9.18
N GLU A 115 22.25 2.01 8.08
CA GLU A 115 23.36 2.96 7.98
C GLU A 115 22.88 4.38 7.58
N ALA A 116 21.61 4.49 7.17
CA ALA A 116 20.95 5.74 6.82
C ALA A 116 19.54 5.80 7.41
N GLU A 117 19.07 7.02 7.64
CA GLU A 117 17.71 7.31 8.05
C GLU A 117 16.85 7.77 6.86
N PRO A 118 15.55 7.45 6.84
CA PRO A 118 14.67 7.89 5.75
C PRO A 118 14.64 9.42 5.62
N ASN A 119 14.99 9.93 4.45
CA ASN A 119 15.03 11.37 4.16
C ASN A 119 14.24 11.76 2.90
N LEU A 120 13.77 10.79 2.11
CA LEU A 120 13.07 11.05 0.86
C LEU A 120 11.66 11.56 1.10
N SER A 121 11.29 12.61 0.36
CA SER A 121 9.93 13.12 0.23
C SER A 121 9.41 12.90 -1.17
N PHE A 122 8.27 12.26 -1.29
CA PHE A 122 7.57 12.09 -2.57
C PHE A 122 6.09 11.81 -2.34
N SER A 123 5.28 12.04 -3.36
CA SER A 123 3.97 11.40 -3.51
C SER A 123 3.89 10.73 -4.87
N LYS A 124 3.19 9.60 -4.94
CA LYS A 124 3.00 8.85 -6.17
C LYS A 124 1.62 8.23 -6.21
N PHE A 125 0.96 8.39 -7.35
CA PHE A 125 -0.26 7.67 -7.66
C PHE A 125 0.03 6.55 -8.65
N PHE A 126 -0.21 5.32 -8.24
CA PHE A 126 -0.23 4.14 -9.10
C PHE A 126 -1.64 3.99 -9.67
N TRP A 127 -1.93 4.72 -10.76
CA TRP A 127 -3.27 4.85 -11.32
C TRP A 127 -3.85 3.55 -11.88
N ASN A 128 -3.01 2.60 -12.32
CA ASN A 128 -3.49 1.31 -12.82
C ASN A 128 -4.02 0.45 -11.68
N THR A 129 -3.43 0.55 -10.48
CA THR A 129 -3.75 -0.29 -9.32
C THR A 129 -4.50 0.46 -8.21
N GLU A 130 -4.76 1.75 -8.42
CA GLU A 130 -5.54 2.63 -7.54
C GLU A 130 -4.98 2.70 -6.13
N HIS A 131 -3.65 2.76 -6.07
CA HIS A 131 -2.89 2.90 -4.85
C HIS A 131 -2.15 4.22 -4.85
N PHE A 132 -2.36 5.02 -3.80
CA PHE A 132 -1.63 6.26 -3.60
C PHE A 132 -0.67 6.10 -2.44
N VAL A 133 0.52 6.65 -2.57
CA VAL A 133 1.54 6.67 -1.52
C VAL A 133 2.08 8.07 -1.37
N ILE A 134 2.41 8.43 -0.14
CA ILE A 134 3.19 9.62 0.17
C ILE A 134 4.17 9.30 1.28
N GLN A 135 5.37 9.83 1.13
CA GLN A 135 6.42 9.74 2.11
C GLN A 135 6.96 11.13 2.42
N ARG A 136 7.26 11.33 3.70
CA ARG A 136 8.06 12.40 4.27
C ARG A 136 9.10 11.77 5.19
N PRO A 137 10.14 12.50 5.62
CA PRO A 137 11.12 11.95 6.55
C PRO A 137 10.51 11.45 7.87
N SER A 138 9.34 11.98 8.26
CA SER A 138 8.68 11.69 9.53
C SER A 138 7.53 10.69 9.46
N TYR A 139 7.00 10.39 8.26
CA TYR A 139 5.93 9.41 8.06
C TYR A 139 5.87 8.88 6.62
N TYR A 140 5.33 7.67 6.49
CA TYR A 140 4.83 7.08 5.25
C TYR A 140 3.34 6.80 5.42
N THR A 141 2.52 7.15 4.44
CA THR A 141 1.11 6.74 4.42
C THR A 141 0.68 6.38 3.02
N SER A 142 -0.29 5.48 2.94
CA SER A 142 -0.81 4.99 1.68
C SER A 142 -2.33 4.92 1.71
N VAL A 143 -2.96 4.97 0.55
CA VAL A 143 -4.40 4.77 0.37
C VAL A 143 -4.60 3.69 -0.67
N ARG A 144 -5.34 2.63 -0.32
CA ARG A 144 -5.77 1.58 -1.25
C ARG A 144 -7.25 1.72 -1.54
N MET A 145 -7.57 1.73 -2.83
CA MET A 145 -8.92 1.90 -3.36
C MET A 145 -9.19 0.84 -4.44
N TYR A 146 -10.37 0.88 -5.03
CA TYR A 146 -10.74 0.11 -6.22
C TYR A 146 -11.88 0.82 -6.97
N SER A 147 -11.94 0.67 -8.29
CA SER A 147 -13.05 1.09 -9.15
C SER A 147 -13.58 -0.07 -9.97
N THR A 148 -14.44 0.20 -10.95
CA THR A 148 -14.82 -0.78 -12.00
C THR A 148 -13.64 -1.35 -12.78
N ARG A 149 -12.41 -0.79 -12.64
CA ARG A 149 -11.20 -1.27 -13.30
C ARG A 149 -10.51 -2.42 -12.57
N ASN A 150 -10.68 -2.52 -11.25
CA ASN A 150 -9.94 -3.46 -10.39
C ASN A 150 -10.89 -4.15 -9.40
N ARG A 151 -10.58 -5.40 -9.03
CA ARG A 151 -11.25 -6.03 -7.90
C ARG A 151 -10.75 -5.46 -6.59
N ASN A 152 -11.58 -5.48 -5.55
CA ASN A 152 -11.20 -4.92 -4.24
C ASN A 152 -9.98 -5.66 -3.64
N MET A 153 -9.97 -6.99 -3.67
CA MET A 153 -8.97 -7.83 -3.01
C MET A 153 -8.63 -9.07 -3.83
N GLU A 154 -7.45 -9.65 -3.59
CA GLU A 154 -7.06 -10.97 -4.12
C GLU A 154 -7.95 -12.07 -3.50
N GLU A 155 -8.24 -13.11 -4.27
CA GLU A 155 -8.86 -14.34 -3.76
C GLU A 155 -8.02 -14.98 -2.64
N PRO A 156 -8.66 -15.69 -1.68
CA PRO A 156 -7.98 -16.34 -0.57
C PRO A 156 -7.33 -17.67 -1.00
N TYR A 157 -6.50 -17.64 -2.04
CA TYR A 157 -5.82 -18.84 -2.54
C TYR A 157 -5.07 -19.56 -1.41
N ASN A 158 -5.21 -20.88 -1.36
CA ASN A 158 -4.61 -21.74 -0.33
C ASN A 158 -5.06 -21.45 1.11
N GLY A 159 -6.23 -20.83 1.30
CA GLY A 159 -6.77 -20.54 2.63
C GLY A 159 -6.10 -19.35 3.32
N GLU A 160 -5.38 -18.51 2.59
CA GLU A 160 -4.71 -17.31 3.12
C GLU A 160 -5.58 -16.06 2.95
N GLY A 161 -5.52 -15.11 3.88
CA GLY A 161 -6.23 -13.84 3.73
C GLY A 161 -7.76 -13.89 3.85
N LEU A 162 -8.31 -14.89 4.57
CA LEU A 162 -9.76 -15.15 4.68
C LEU A 162 -10.60 -13.98 5.27
N MET A 163 -9.96 -12.99 5.86
CA MET A 163 -10.61 -11.84 6.51
C MET A 163 -10.49 -10.54 5.71
N ASN A 164 -9.97 -10.59 4.48
CA ASN A 164 -9.56 -9.43 3.70
C ASN A 164 -10.71 -8.55 3.14
N HIS A 165 -11.99 -8.90 3.36
CA HIS A 165 -13.17 -8.34 2.67
C HIS A 165 -13.15 -6.81 2.44
N HIS A 166 -12.73 -6.06 3.45
CA HIS A 166 -12.79 -4.59 3.47
C HIS A 166 -11.44 -3.89 3.25
N ARG A 167 -10.38 -4.61 2.92
CA ARG A 167 -9.02 -4.05 2.90
C ARG A 167 -8.68 -3.13 1.74
N ALA A 168 -9.59 -2.94 0.81
CA ALA A 168 -9.48 -1.91 -0.22
C ALA A 168 -10.59 -0.85 -0.16
N ASP A 169 -11.40 -0.82 0.91
CA ASP A 169 -12.54 0.11 1.09
C ASP A 169 -12.08 1.53 1.49
N GLY A 170 -10.99 2.01 0.86
CA GLY A 170 -10.32 3.25 1.19
C GLY A 170 -9.42 3.09 2.41
N THR A 171 -8.71 1.97 2.50
CA THR A 171 -7.78 1.69 3.59
C THR A 171 -6.66 2.72 3.57
N ASN A 172 -6.38 3.32 4.73
CA ASN A 172 -5.31 4.30 4.93
C ASN A 172 -4.44 3.91 6.13
N TYR A 173 -3.25 3.37 5.86
CA TYR A 173 -2.27 3.05 6.88
C TYR A 173 -1.29 4.22 7.08
N ILE A 174 -0.88 4.48 8.32
CA ILE A 174 0.12 5.50 8.67
C ILE A 174 1.26 4.86 9.46
N SER A 175 2.47 4.94 8.91
CA SER A 175 3.68 4.37 9.50
C SER A 175 4.68 5.48 9.77
N ARG A 176 5.19 5.58 11.00
CA ARG A 176 6.29 6.47 11.35
C ARG A 176 7.59 5.70 11.53
N THR A 177 7.50 4.52 12.13
CA THR A 177 8.62 3.63 12.46
C THR A 177 8.67 2.38 11.58
N GLY A 178 7.55 2.04 10.93
CA GLY A 178 7.37 0.80 10.18
C GLY A 178 6.97 -0.40 11.04
N LYS A 179 6.76 -0.20 12.35
CA LYS A 179 6.41 -1.26 13.32
C LYS A 179 4.95 -1.21 13.75
N GLU A 180 4.21 -0.18 13.36
CA GLU A 180 2.86 0.12 13.85
C GLU A 180 1.87 -1.04 13.65
N TYR A 181 2.03 -1.80 12.56
CA TYR A 181 1.12 -2.87 12.15
C TYR A 181 1.78 -4.25 12.10
N ASN A 182 2.99 -4.38 12.66
CA ASN A 182 3.77 -5.59 12.53
C ASN A 182 3.06 -6.80 13.19
N ASP A 183 2.80 -7.87 12.43
CA ASP A 183 2.06 -9.06 12.87
C ASP A 183 0.75 -8.76 13.62
N ILE A 184 0.09 -7.64 13.32
CA ILE A 184 -1.17 -7.27 14.01
C ILE A 184 -2.37 -8.08 13.52
N ALA A 185 -2.27 -8.66 12.32
CA ALA A 185 -3.37 -9.35 11.61
C ALA A 185 -4.17 -10.37 12.46
N PRO A 186 -3.56 -11.21 13.32
CA PRO A 186 -4.30 -12.16 14.14
C PRO A 186 -5.22 -11.53 15.19
N VAL A 187 -4.96 -10.28 15.60
CA VAL A 187 -5.72 -9.56 16.64
C VAL A 187 -6.48 -8.35 16.11
N THR A 188 -6.37 -8.07 14.81
CA THR A 188 -7.10 -7.01 14.13
C THR A 188 -8.61 -7.28 14.17
N ASP A 189 -9.40 -6.28 14.57
CA ASP A 189 -10.81 -6.22 14.22
C ASP A 189 -10.94 -5.86 12.74
N TRP A 190 -11.27 -6.87 11.92
CA TRP A 190 -11.37 -6.76 10.47
C TRP A 190 -12.56 -5.94 9.98
N GLN A 191 -13.45 -5.50 10.87
CA GLN A 191 -14.47 -4.49 10.57
C GLN A 191 -14.02 -3.06 10.91
N LYS A 192 -12.78 -2.89 11.36
CA LYS A 192 -12.16 -1.61 11.73
C LYS A 192 -10.79 -1.43 11.07
N ILE A 193 -10.69 -1.79 9.79
CA ILE A 193 -9.46 -1.56 9.02
C ILE A 193 -9.14 -0.04 9.00
N PRO A 194 -7.88 0.39 9.22
CA PRO A 194 -7.52 1.81 9.20
C PRO A 194 -7.99 2.53 7.93
N GLY A 195 -8.63 3.69 8.09
CA GLY A 195 -9.14 4.53 7.00
C GLY A 195 -10.51 4.15 6.42
N THR A 196 -10.97 2.91 6.60
CA THR A 196 -12.19 2.44 5.95
C THR A 196 -13.46 2.96 6.63
N THR A 197 -14.55 3.00 5.87
CA THR A 197 -15.90 3.27 6.38
C THR A 197 -16.72 2.00 6.20
N ILE A 198 -17.10 1.33 7.29
CA ILE A 198 -17.67 -0.02 7.27
C ILE A 198 -18.98 -0.06 8.07
N LEU A 199 -19.98 -0.74 7.51
CA LEU A 199 -21.19 -1.14 8.23
C LEU A 199 -20.85 -2.23 9.25
N GLN A 200 -21.03 -1.94 10.54
CA GLN A 200 -20.63 -2.81 11.64
C GLN A 200 -21.65 -3.94 11.83
N LYS A 201 -21.31 -5.14 11.37
CA LYS A 201 -22.15 -6.34 11.44
C LYS A 201 -21.65 -7.30 12.53
N PRO A 202 -22.45 -8.29 12.97
CA PRO A 202 -22.00 -9.30 13.92
C PRO A 202 -20.87 -10.21 13.38
N ALA A 203 -20.79 -10.38 12.06
CA ALA A 203 -19.79 -11.21 11.39
C ALA A 203 -19.43 -10.62 10.01
N LEU A 204 -18.23 -10.96 9.52
CA LEU A 204 -17.83 -10.68 8.15
C LEU A 204 -18.68 -11.48 7.15
N PRO A 205 -18.72 -11.07 5.87
CA PRO A 205 -19.22 -11.93 4.81
C PRO A 205 -18.49 -13.28 4.76
N SER A 206 -19.07 -14.25 4.06
CA SER A 206 -18.45 -15.57 3.85
C SER A 206 -17.04 -15.44 3.28
N GLU A 207 -16.16 -16.41 3.56
CA GLU A 207 -14.81 -16.48 2.97
C GLU A 207 -14.82 -16.60 1.44
N ASN A 208 -15.93 -17.07 0.86
CA ASN A 208 -16.15 -17.11 -0.60
C ASN A 208 -16.60 -15.76 -1.19
N GLU A 209 -16.77 -14.74 -0.35
CA GLU A 209 -17.27 -13.42 -0.73
C GLU A 209 -16.22 -12.34 -0.47
N ILE A 210 -14.92 -12.66 -0.48
CA ILE A 210 -13.83 -11.70 -0.20
C ILE A 210 -13.59 -10.78 -1.40
N GLN A 211 -13.38 -11.39 -2.57
CA GLN A 211 -13.08 -10.68 -3.80
C GLN A 211 -14.39 -10.28 -4.49
N LYS A 212 -14.49 -9.00 -4.85
CA LYS A 212 -15.63 -8.39 -5.53
C LYS A 212 -15.16 -7.38 -6.56
N ASP A 213 -15.93 -7.22 -7.61
CA ASP A 213 -15.74 -6.15 -8.59
C ASP A 213 -16.13 -4.79 -8.00
N GLY A 214 -15.40 -3.74 -8.40
CA GLY A 214 -15.77 -2.38 -8.04
C GLY A 214 -17.03 -1.87 -8.74
N LEU A 215 -17.74 -0.95 -8.09
CA LEU A 215 -19.07 -0.49 -8.51
C LEU A 215 -19.12 0.94 -9.05
N THR A 216 -17.99 1.64 -9.07
CA THR A 216 -17.89 3.08 -9.35
C THR A 216 -16.66 3.39 -10.17
N GLU A 217 -16.73 4.39 -11.05
CA GLU A 217 -15.62 4.78 -11.93
C GLU A 217 -14.74 5.88 -11.32
N PHE A 218 -15.32 6.74 -10.47
CA PHE A 218 -14.67 7.93 -9.93
C PHE A 218 -13.75 7.58 -8.75
N VAL A 219 -12.54 7.14 -9.12
CA VAL A 219 -11.44 6.81 -8.20
C VAL A 219 -10.17 7.32 -8.85
N GLY A 220 -9.39 8.10 -8.11
CA GLY A 220 -8.18 8.71 -8.64
C GLY A 220 -7.44 9.58 -7.65
N ALA A 221 -6.30 10.07 -8.10
CA ALA A 221 -5.52 11.06 -7.37
C ALA A 221 -4.89 12.08 -8.34
N VAL A 222 -4.59 13.26 -7.82
CA VAL A 222 -3.70 14.25 -8.44
C VAL A 222 -2.44 14.36 -7.60
N THR A 223 -1.29 14.51 -8.24
CA THR A 223 0.01 14.67 -7.58
C THR A 223 0.97 15.44 -8.49
N ASP A 224 1.82 16.27 -7.90
CA ASP A 224 2.95 16.92 -8.56
C ASP A 224 4.29 16.20 -8.28
N GLY A 225 4.23 15.02 -7.66
CA GLY A 225 5.39 14.26 -7.20
C GLY A 225 5.78 14.54 -5.73
N LEU A 226 5.22 15.57 -5.09
CA LEU A 226 5.50 15.92 -3.69
C LEU A 226 4.21 15.98 -2.86
N TYR A 227 3.22 16.73 -3.32
CA TYR A 227 1.89 16.86 -2.73
C TYR A 227 0.86 16.07 -3.55
N GLY A 228 -0.30 15.82 -2.95
CA GLY A 228 -1.38 15.21 -3.70
C GLY A 228 -2.73 15.22 -3.00
N ALA A 229 -3.76 14.89 -3.76
CA ALA A 229 -5.09 14.65 -3.25
C ALA A 229 -5.69 13.40 -3.90
N VAL A 230 -6.42 12.62 -3.11
CA VAL A 230 -7.05 11.36 -3.51
C VAL A 230 -8.55 11.50 -3.34
N ALA A 231 -9.33 10.97 -4.28
CA ALA A 231 -10.77 10.88 -4.20
C ALA A 231 -11.26 9.46 -4.51
N PHE A 232 -12.19 8.98 -3.68
CA PHE A 232 -12.84 7.69 -3.83
C PHE A 232 -14.35 7.84 -3.66
N ASP A 233 -15.09 7.70 -4.77
CA ASP A 233 -16.53 7.47 -4.75
C ASP A 233 -16.82 6.05 -4.27
N PHE A 234 -16.79 5.84 -2.96
CA PHE A 234 -16.90 4.52 -2.38
C PHE A 234 -18.35 4.01 -2.40
N ARG A 235 -18.50 2.79 -2.94
CA ARG A 235 -19.66 1.92 -2.71
C ARG A 235 -19.14 0.56 -2.28
N SER A 236 -19.59 0.10 -1.12
CA SER A 236 -19.29 -1.25 -0.66
C SER A 236 -19.89 -2.27 -1.65
N PRO A 237 -19.12 -3.26 -2.13
CA PRO A 237 -19.67 -4.36 -2.90
C PRO A 237 -20.31 -5.42 -2.00
N HIS A 238 -20.07 -5.37 -0.68
CA HIS A 238 -20.56 -6.34 0.30
C HIS A 238 -21.87 -5.92 0.97
N ASP A 239 -22.25 -4.65 0.85
CA ASP A 239 -23.42 -4.08 1.51
C ASP A 239 -23.89 -2.79 0.81
N ARG A 240 -24.98 -2.19 1.29
CA ARG A 240 -25.56 -0.97 0.71
C ARG A 240 -24.97 0.33 1.28
N LEU A 241 -23.71 0.31 1.75
CA LEU A 241 -22.98 1.50 2.22
C LEU A 241 -22.38 2.29 1.05
N ARG A 242 -22.50 3.61 1.13
CA ARG A 242 -21.90 4.56 0.19
C ARG A 242 -21.25 5.69 0.95
N ALA A 243 -20.14 6.21 0.44
CA ALA A 243 -19.48 7.41 0.96
C ALA A 243 -18.64 8.08 -0.14
N LYS A 244 -18.49 9.40 -0.08
CA LYS A 244 -17.44 10.11 -0.81
C LYS A 244 -16.26 10.30 0.14
N LYS A 245 -15.13 9.66 -0.16
CA LYS A 245 -13.92 9.70 0.69
C LYS A 245 -12.84 10.50 -0.04
N GLY A 246 -12.16 11.38 0.69
CA GLY A 246 -11.07 12.18 0.14
C GLY A 246 -9.91 12.31 1.13
N TRP A 247 -8.70 12.36 0.61
CA TRP A 247 -7.47 12.58 1.38
C TRP A 247 -6.66 13.69 0.73
N PHE A 248 -6.22 14.68 1.50
CA PHE A 248 -5.48 15.84 1.02
C PHE A 248 -4.15 15.92 1.76
N PHE A 249 -3.05 15.75 1.05
CA PHE A 249 -1.73 15.50 1.64
C PHE A 249 -0.81 16.70 1.53
N PHE A 250 -0.23 17.10 2.67
CA PHE A 250 0.68 18.23 2.82
C PHE A 250 2.04 17.75 3.35
N ASP A 251 2.73 18.59 4.13
CA ASP A 251 4.07 18.29 4.64
C ASP A 251 4.06 17.50 5.95
N ASN A 252 3.33 17.95 6.96
CA ASN A 252 3.34 17.36 8.30
C ASN A 252 1.98 16.78 8.70
N GLU A 253 1.00 16.91 7.81
CA GLU A 253 -0.37 16.55 8.03
C GLU A 253 -1.03 16.12 6.72
N TYR A 254 -2.14 15.42 6.86
CA TYR A 254 -3.07 15.18 5.78
C TYR A 254 -4.48 15.18 6.34
N VAL A 255 -5.43 15.63 5.53
CA VAL A 255 -6.83 15.77 5.93
C VAL A 255 -7.63 14.64 5.30
N CYS A 256 -8.34 13.89 6.14
CA CYS A 256 -9.29 12.85 5.72
C CYS A 256 -10.72 13.40 5.79
N LEU A 257 -11.43 13.43 4.66
CA LEU A 257 -12.82 13.86 4.59
C LEU A 257 -13.71 12.69 4.16
N GLY A 258 -14.87 12.57 4.82
CA GLY A 258 -15.95 11.67 4.44
C GLY A 258 -17.25 12.46 4.33
N ALA A 259 -17.94 12.34 3.20
CA ALA A 259 -19.22 13.02 2.95
C ALA A 259 -20.24 12.06 2.32
N GLY A 260 -21.53 12.41 2.41
CA GLY A 260 -22.60 11.62 1.80
C GLY A 260 -22.64 10.16 2.28
N ILE A 261 -22.31 9.92 3.56
CA ILE A 261 -22.30 8.58 4.14
C ILE A 261 -23.74 8.12 4.32
N THR A 262 -24.13 7.05 3.63
CA THR A 262 -25.47 6.46 3.72
C THR A 262 -25.37 4.95 3.73
N ALA A 263 -26.14 4.29 4.59
CA ALA A 263 -26.28 2.84 4.61
C ALA A 263 -27.75 2.44 4.44
N GLY A 264 -27.99 1.34 3.74
CA GLY A 264 -29.32 0.72 3.61
C GLY A 264 -29.66 -0.26 4.74
N SER A 265 -29.04 -0.14 5.92
CA SER A 265 -29.23 -1.00 7.10
C SER A 265 -29.44 -0.13 8.35
N ALA A 266 -30.02 -0.72 9.40
CA ALA A 266 -30.13 -0.13 10.73
C ALA A 266 -28.85 -0.29 11.57
N ASP A 267 -27.88 -1.10 11.11
CA ASP A 267 -26.60 -1.28 11.79
C ASP A 267 -25.77 0.00 11.81
N ASN A 268 -24.87 0.11 12.79
CA ASN A 268 -23.99 1.27 12.92
C ASN A 268 -22.98 1.32 11.76
N VAL A 269 -22.67 2.53 11.30
CA VAL A 269 -21.56 2.78 10.37
C VAL A 269 -20.42 3.42 11.15
N ALA A 270 -19.21 2.89 11.00
CA ALA A 270 -18.00 3.46 11.60
C ALA A 270 -16.97 3.80 10.52
N THR A 271 -16.28 4.92 10.68
CA THR A 271 -15.03 5.20 9.97
C THR A 271 -13.87 5.07 10.93
N THR A 272 -12.94 4.15 10.64
CA THR A 272 -11.82 3.89 11.56
C THR A 272 -10.67 4.83 11.25
N LEU A 273 -10.24 5.62 12.23
CA LEU A 273 -9.06 6.48 12.07
C LEU A 273 -7.78 5.64 12.00
N ASN A 274 -7.59 4.74 12.97
CA ASN A 274 -6.45 3.83 12.99
C ASN A 274 -6.77 2.61 13.90
N GLN A 275 -6.01 1.54 13.69
CA GLN A 275 -5.99 0.33 14.52
C GLN A 275 -4.57 -0.25 14.43
N ASN A 276 -3.74 0.07 15.41
CA ASN A 276 -2.32 -0.26 15.45
C ASN A 276 -1.89 -0.67 16.86
N TRP A 277 -0.65 -1.11 17.02
CA TRP A 277 -0.12 -1.40 18.36
C TRP A 277 -0.09 -0.14 19.23
N LEU A 278 -0.58 -0.29 20.46
CA LEU A 278 -0.42 0.73 21.48
C LEU A 278 1.07 0.88 21.81
N ASN A 279 1.59 2.10 21.69
CA ASN A 279 2.97 2.41 22.03
C ASN A 279 3.04 3.75 22.79
N GLY A 280 3.16 3.68 24.12
CA GLY A 280 3.14 4.84 25.01
C GLY A 280 1.73 5.31 25.38
N ASN A 281 1.65 6.50 25.99
CA ASN A 281 0.41 7.06 26.51
C ASN A 281 -0.43 7.73 25.41
N VAL A 282 -1.76 7.56 25.48
CA VAL A 282 -2.71 8.30 24.64
C VAL A 282 -3.13 9.58 25.36
N THR A 283 -2.79 10.75 24.78
CA THR A 283 -3.17 12.06 25.33
C THR A 283 -4.24 12.70 24.47
N VAL A 284 -5.30 13.22 25.10
CA VAL A 284 -6.42 13.88 24.41
C VAL A 284 -6.47 15.34 24.83
N MET A 285 -6.37 16.26 23.87
CA MET A 285 -6.64 17.67 24.14
C MET A 285 -8.16 17.91 24.12
N GLN A 286 -8.76 18.12 25.29
CA GLN A 286 -10.16 18.56 25.38
C GLN A 286 -10.21 20.09 25.30
N GLN A 287 -10.70 20.65 24.19
CA GLN A 287 -11.11 22.05 24.18
C GLN A 287 -12.35 22.19 25.07
N ARG A 288 -12.27 22.99 26.13
CA ARG A 288 -13.45 23.38 26.92
C ARG A 288 -14.46 24.01 25.97
N ARG A 289 -15.65 23.43 25.86
CA ARG A 289 -16.80 24.09 25.23
C ARG A 289 -16.96 25.46 25.92
N LYS A 290 -16.86 26.55 25.16
CA LYS A 290 -17.45 27.81 25.60
C LYS A 290 -18.94 27.54 25.70
N GLU A 291 -19.44 27.42 26.92
CA GLU A 291 -20.87 27.55 27.20
C GLU A 291 -21.31 28.87 26.57
N LYS A 292 -22.29 28.80 25.67
CA LYS A 292 -22.93 29.96 25.06
C LYS A 292 -23.95 30.53 26.02
#